data_AF-A0A844EPF1-F1
#
_entry.id   AF-A0A844EPF1-F1
#
_cell.length_a   1.000
_cell.length_b   1.000
_cell.length_c   1.000
_cell.angle_alpha   90.00
_cell.angle_beta   90.00
_cell.angle_gamma   90.00
#
_symmetry.space_group_name_H-M   'P 1'
#
loop_
_entity.id
_entity.type
_entity.pdbx_description
1 polymer ?
#
loop_
_entity_poly.entity_id
_entity_poly.type
_entity_poly.pdbx_seq_one_letter_code
_entity_poly.pdbx_strand_id
1 'polypeptide(L)'
;SIVIELKRDVDSTGILNYLFKNTDLQVSYNFNMVAISHMRPERLSLKKILVAYLEFQQEVIKKRTQYNLKKAQDRQHIVEGLIHALSILDKVIKTIRASKNRKDARDNLVKEYGFSEKQSDAIVALQLYRL
;
A
#
# COMPACT_ATOMS: atom_id res chain seq x y z
N SER A 1 31.15 -26.14 15.80
CA SER A 1 30.67 -27.13 16.79
C SER A 1 31.47 -26.92 18.06
N ILE A 2 30.82 -26.86 19.22
CA ILE A 2 31.52 -26.82 20.51
C ILE A 2 31.53 -28.25 21.03
N VAL A 3 32.73 -28.78 21.30
CA VAL A 3 32.93 -30.14 21.80
C VAL A 3 33.63 -30.02 23.15
N ILE A 4 33.09 -30.70 24.16
CA ILE A 4 33.66 -30.75 25.52
C ILE A 4 34.08 -32.19 25.77
N GLU A 5 35.39 -32.44 25.75
CA GLU A 5 35.93 -33.76 26.05
C GLU A 5 35.92 -34.00 27.56
N LEU A 6 35.43 -35.17 27.96
CA LEU A 6 35.35 -35.58 29.35
C LEU A 6 36.47 -36.59 29.66
N LYS A 7 36.95 -36.59 30.90
CA LYS A 7 37.89 -37.61 31.37
C LYS A 7 37.21 -38.99 31.40
N ARG A 8 38.01 -40.06 31.30
CA ARG A 8 37.53 -41.44 31.47
C ARG A 8 36.95 -41.63 32.88
N ASP A 9 35.90 -42.44 32.98
CA ASP A 9 35.18 -42.78 34.22
C ASP A 9 34.42 -41.63 34.91
N VAL A 10 34.07 -40.58 34.16
CA VAL A 10 33.25 -39.48 34.67
C VAL A 10 31.81 -39.55 34.15
N ASP A 11 30.84 -39.28 35.01
CA ASP A 11 29.43 -39.18 34.62
C ASP A 11 29.18 -37.93 33.75
N SER A 12 28.90 -38.17 32.48
CA SER A 12 28.60 -37.14 31.48
C SER A 12 27.32 -36.37 31.79
N THR A 13 26.33 -37.02 32.39
CA THR A 13 25.05 -36.39 32.74
C THR A 13 25.23 -35.43 33.92
N GLY A 14 26.03 -35.84 34.90
CA GLY A 14 26.44 -34.98 36.02
C GLY A 14 27.17 -33.72 35.56
N ILE A 15 28.13 -33.85 34.64
CA ILE A 15 28.85 -32.70 34.06
C ILE A 15 27.90 -31.80 33.26
N LEU A 16 27.00 -32.36 32.46
CA LEU A 16 26.02 -31.56 31.71
C LEU A 16 25.11 -30.74 32.63
N ASN A 17 24.60 -31.37 33.70
CA ASN A 17 23.79 -30.67 34.71
C ASN A 17 24.58 -29.59 35.46
N TYR A 18 25.88 -29.83 35.70
CA TYR A 18 26.78 -28.83 36.26
C TYR A 18 26.94 -27.65 35.30
N LEU A 19 27.13 -27.91 34.00
CA LEU A 19 27.24 -26.87 32.99
C LEU A 19 25.93 -26.07 32.85
N PHE A 20 24.76 -26.72 32.86
CA PHE A 20 23.48 -26.01 32.87
C PHE A 20 23.29 -25.09 34.07
N LYS A 21 23.88 -25.41 35.23
CA LYS A 21 23.75 -24.57 36.44
C LYS A 21 24.78 -23.45 36.53
N ASN A 22 25.98 -23.67 36.01
CA ASN A 22 27.13 -22.77 36.22
C ASN A 22 27.55 -22.00 34.96
N THR A 23 26.87 -22.22 33.83
CA THR A 23 27.17 -21.56 32.56
C THR A 23 25.88 -21.15 31.87
N ASP A 24 25.99 -20.27 30.88
CA ASP A 24 24.87 -19.85 30.02
C ASP A 24 24.45 -20.92 29.00
N LEU A 25 24.83 -22.19 29.21
CA LEU A 25 24.35 -23.31 28.41
C LEU A 25 22.83 -23.52 28.60
N GLN A 26 22.28 -23.15 29.76
CA GLN A 26 20.85 -23.07 30.00
C GLN A 26 20.51 -21.73 30.65
N VAL A 27 19.84 -20.85 29.89
CA VAL A 27 19.42 -19.53 30.37
C VAL A 27 17.89 -19.46 30.40
N SER A 28 17.33 -18.95 31.50
CA SER A 28 15.90 -18.66 31.59
C SER A 28 15.59 -17.32 30.95
N TYR A 29 14.73 -17.30 29.94
CA TYR A 29 14.27 -16.07 29.31
C TYR A 29 12.94 -15.61 29.91
N ASN A 30 12.96 -14.50 30.65
CA ASN A 30 11.76 -13.89 31.20
C ASN A 30 11.01 -13.10 30.13
N PHE A 31 9.88 -13.64 29.68
CA PHE A 31 9.10 -13.06 28.60
C PHE A 31 8.22 -11.90 29.09
N ASN A 32 8.66 -10.65 28.86
CA ASN A 32 7.88 -9.45 29.15
C ASN A 32 7.44 -8.74 27.86
N MET A 33 6.28 -9.13 27.34
CA MET A 33 5.70 -8.49 26.15
C MET A 33 4.95 -7.20 26.52
N VAL A 34 5.65 -6.08 26.49
CA VAL A 34 5.07 -4.74 26.59
C VAL A 34 5.17 -4.07 25.23
N ALA A 35 4.05 -3.56 24.74
CA ALA A 35 3.98 -2.82 23.48
C ALA A 35 2.98 -1.67 23.59
N ILE A 36 3.06 -0.72 22.67
CA ILE A 36 2.08 0.36 22.57
C ILE A 36 0.84 -0.18 21.86
N SER A 37 -0.29 -0.23 22.56
CA SER A 37 -1.60 -0.50 21.99
C SER A 37 -2.46 0.74 22.17
N HIS A 38 -3.11 1.22 21.11
CA HIS A 38 -4.01 2.38 21.17
C HIS A 38 -3.40 3.60 21.89
N MET A 39 -2.15 3.94 21.54
CA MET A 39 -1.39 5.07 22.11
C MET A 39 -1.05 4.93 23.61
N ARG A 40 -1.11 3.72 24.18
CA ARG A 40 -0.76 3.45 25.58
C ARG A 40 0.13 2.22 25.72
N PRO A 41 1.12 2.22 26.62
CA PRO A 41 1.93 1.04 26.89
C PRO A 41 1.08 0.00 27.65
N GLU A 42 0.98 -1.20 27.07
CA GLU A 42 0.24 -2.31 27.66
C GLU A 42 1.08 -3.58 27.66
N ARG A 43 0.92 -4.40 28.70
CA ARG A 43 1.41 -5.77 28.70
C ARG A 43 0.43 -6.65 27.92
N LEU A 44 0.88 -7.23 26.81
CA LEU A 44 0.03 -7.98 25.90
C LEU A 44 0.25 -9.48 26.03
N SER A 45 -0.83 -10.24 25.82
CA SER A 45 -0.76 -11.69 25.60
C SER A 45 -0.59 -12.00 24.12
N LEU A 46 -0.13 -13.22 23.79
CA LEU A 46 0.07 -13.66 22.41
C LEU A 46 -1.19 -13.43 21.55
N LYS A 47 -2.37 -13.79 22.07
CA LYS A 47 -3.65 -13.57 21.37
C LYS A 47 -3.88 -12.11 21.03
N LYS A 48 -3.65 -11.19 21.98
CA LYS A 48 -3.85 -9.74 21.75
C LYS A 48 -2.93 -9.21 20.66
N ILE A 49 -1.67 -9.66 20.63
CA ILE A 49 -0.71 -9.25 19.60
C ILE A 49 -1.16 -9.72 18.21
N LEU A 50 -1.57 -10.98 18.09
CA LEU A 50 -2.02 -11.54 16.82
C LEU A 50 -3.29 -10.85 16.32
N VAL A 51 -4.25 -10.55 17.21
CA VAL A 51 -5.47 -9.81 16.86
C VAL A 51 -5.14 -8.39 16.40
N ALA A 52 -4.30 -7.66 17.14
CA ALA A 52 -3.89 -6.31 16.76
C ALA A 52 -3.18 -6.28 15.40
N TYR A 53 -2.35 -7.30 15.11
CA TYR A 53 -1.72 -7.43 13.80
C TYR A 53 -2.75 -7.69 12.68
N LEU A 54 -3.72 -8.58 12.91
CA LEU A 54 -4.76 -8.87 11.92
C LEU A 54 -5.65 -7.64 11.65
N GLU A 55 -6.04 -6.91 12.68
CA GLU A 55 -6.80 -5.66 12.55
C GLU A 55 -6.05 -4.64 11.70
N PHE A 56 -4.75 -4.46 11.97
CA PHE A 56 -3.89 -3.59 11.18
C PHE A 56 -3.80 -4.05 9.70
N GLN A 57 -3.63 -5.35 9.45
CA GLN A 57 -3.60 -5.88 8.07
C GLN A 57 -4.91 -5.62 7.32
N GLN A 58 -6.06 -5.80 7.99
CA GLN A 58 -7.36 -5.51 7.40
C GLN A 58 -7.49 -4.02 7.03
N GLU A 59 -7.05 -3.12 7.91
CA GLU A 59 -7.07 -1.68 7.66
C GLU A 59 -6.17 -1.30 6.48
N VAL A 60 -4.96 -1.86 6.41
CA VAL A 60 -4.02 -1.63 5.30
C VAL A 60 -4.61 -2.08 3.98
N ILE A 61 -5.19 -3.28 3.93
CA ILE A 61 -5.82 -3.82 2.71
C ILE A 61 -7.00 -2.93 2.31
N LYS A 62 -7.86 -2.53 3.26
CA LYS A 62 -8.99 -1.64 2.99
C LYS A 62 -8.55 -0.32 2.38
N LYS A 63 -7.55 0.35 2.99
CA LYS A 63 -7.00 1.62 2.48
C LYS A 63 -6.39 1.47 1.09
N ARG A 64 -5.62 0.40 0.86
CA ARG A 64 -5.04 0.10 -0.46
C ARG A 64 -6.12 -0.11 -1.51
N THR A 65 -7.15 -0.87 -1.20
CA THR A 65 -8.26 -1.15 -2.13
C THR A 65 -9.05 0.12 -2.43
N GLN A 66 -9.34 0.95 -1.42
CA GLN A 66 -10.01 2.24 -1.63
C GLN A 66 -9.19 3.19 -2.51
N TYR A 67 -7.88 3.27 -2.29
CA TYR A 67 -6.98 4.05 -3.14
C TYR A 67 -7.01 3.56 -4.59
N ASN A 68 -6.89 2.23 -4.79
CA ASN A 68 -6.90 1.63 -6.12
C ASN A 68 -8.25 1.85 -6.82
N LEU A 69 -9.37 1.71 -6.10
CA LEU A 69 -10.71 1.98 -6.62
C LEU A 69 -10.83 3.43 -7.07
N LYS A 70 -10.41 4.38 -6.25
CA LYS A 70 -10.47 5.81 -6.59
C LYS A 70 -9.64 6.12 -7.83
N LYS A 71 -8.43 5.56 -7.92
CA LYS A 71 -7.56 5.69 -9.10
C LYS A 71 -8.19 5.08 -10.36
N ALA A 72 -8.84 3.93 -10.23
CA ALA A 72 -9.53 3.26 -11.33
C ALA A 72 -10.75 4.08 -11.82
N GLN A 73 -11.56 4.60 -10.90
CA GLN A 73 -12.70 5.48 -11.21
C GLN A 73 -12.25 6.79 -11.86
N ASP A 74 -11.20 7.42 -11.35
CA ASP A 74 -10.65 8.65 -11.95
C ASP A 74 -10.14 8.36 -13.37
N ARG A 75 -9.54 7.18 -13.63
CA ARG A 75 -9.13 6.77 -14.98
C ARG A 75 -10.34 6.47 -15.87
N GLN A 76 -11.34 5.76 -15.37
CA GLN A 76 -12.58 5.46 -16.08
C GLN A 76 -13.25 6.75 -16.56
N HIS A 77 -13.38 7.73 -15.67
CA HIS A 77 -13.96 9.04 -15.97
C HIS A 77 -13.26 9.74 -17.15
N ILE A 78 -11.92 9.69 -17.20
CA ILE A 78 -11.16 10.23 -18.33
C ILE A 78 -11.42 9.44 -19.61
N VAL A 79 -11.37 8.11 -19.54
CA VAL A 79 -11.58 7.23 -20.70
C VAL A 79 -12.97 7.42 -21.30
N GLU A 80 -14.01 7.54 -20.47
CA GLU A 80 -15.38 7.83 -20.93
C GLU A 80 -15.44 9.16 -21.69
N GLY A 81 -14.77 10.21 -21.18
CA GLY A 81 -14.67 11.49 -21.87
C GLY A 81 -13.95 11.39 -23.21
N LEU A 82 -12.89 10.58 -23.30
CA LEU A 82 -12.15 10.36 -24.55
C LEU A 82 -12.98 9.57 -25.58
N ILE A 83 -13.72 8.54 -25.14
CA ILE A 83 -14.63 7.78 -26.01
C ILE A 83 -15.71 8.70 -26.57
N HIS A 84 -16.32 9.53 -25.72
CA HIS A 84 -17.32 10.49 -26.15
C HIS A 84 -16.70 11.51 -27.13
N ALA A 85 -15.51 12.05 -26.84
CA ALA A 85 -14.82 12.98 -27.74
C ALA A 85 -14.51 12.36 -29.11
N LEU A 86 -14.12 11.08 -29.16
CA LEU A 86 -13.91 10.35 -30.42
C LEU A 86 -15.20 10.23 -31.24
N SER A 87 -16.35 10.04 -30.58
CA SER A 87 -17.64 9.95 -31.28
C SER A 87 -18.06 11.26 -31.98
N ILE A 88 -17.51 12.41 -31.54
CA ILE A 88 -17.78 13.75 -32.09
C ILE A 88 -16.49 14.48 -32.50
N LEU A 89 -15.49 13.72 -32.98
CA LEU A 89 -14.12 14.19 -33.17
C LEU A 89 -14.02 15.45 -34.04
N ASP A 90 -14.73 15.52 -35.16
CA ASP A 90 -14.68 16.67 -36.06
C ASP A 90 -15.16 17.96 -35.38
N LYS A 91 -16.21 17.86 -34.56
CA LYS A 91 -16.75 18.99 -33.81
C LYS A 91 -15.76 19.44 -32.73
N VAL A 92 -15.17 18.49 -32.01
CA VAL A 92 -14.15 18.75 -30.98
C VAL A 92 -12.92 19.43 -31.59
N ILE A 93 -12.41 18.95 -32.73
CA ILE A 93 -11.27 19.56 -33.43
C ILE A 93 -11.61 20.98 -33.88
N LYS A 94 -12.83 21.21 -34.41
CA LYS A 94 -13.28 22.53 -34.82
C LYS A 94 -13.34 23.51 -33.64
N THR A 95 -13.92 23.10 -32.51
CA THR A 95 -13.97 23.92 -31.29
C THR A 95 -12.56 24.22 -30.77
N ILE A 96 -11.65 23.24 -30.77
CA ILE A 96 -10.25 23.45 -30.34
C ILE A 96 -9.51 24.42 -31.27
N ARG A 97 -9.63 24.27 -32.59
CA ARG A 97 -8.97 25.16 -33.58
C ARG A 97 -9.52 26.58 -33.57
N ALA A 98 -10.79 26.77 -33.23
CA ALA A 98 -11.41 28.09 -33.11
C ALA A 98 -11.04 28.81 -31.80
N SER A 99 -10.51 28.09 -30.81
CA SER A 99 -10.18 28.64 -29.49
C SER A 99 -8.85 29.38 -29.50
N LYS A 100 -8.73 30.46 -28.74
CA LYS A 100 -7.56 31.35 -28.75
C LYS A 100 -6.34 30.76 -28.06
N ASN A 101 -6.56 29.91 -27.06
CA ASN A 101 -5.51 29.27 -26.29
C ASN A 101 -6.02 27.98 -25.62
N ARG A 102 -5.11 27.24 -24.97
CA ARG A 102 -5.43 25.97 -24.32
C ARG A 102 -6.52 26.09 -23.24
N LYS A 103 -6.56 27.20 -22.49
CA LYS A 103 -7.57 27.41 -21.43
C LYS A 103 -8.94 27.64 -22.05
N ASP A 104 -9.02 28.50 -23.07
CA ASP A 104 -10.23 28.81 -23.83
C ASP A 104 -10.82 27.54 -24.48
N ALA A 105 -9.97 26.68 -25.06
CA ALA A 105 -10.40 25.40 -25.62
C ALA A 105 -11.04 24.48 -24.57
N ARG A 106 -10.50 24.44 -23.35
CA ARG A 106 -11.10 23.64 -22.27
C ARG A 106 -12.45 24.19 -21.86
N ASP A 107 -12.54 25.49 -21.63
CA ASP A 107 -13.77 26.15 -21.19
C ASP A 107 -14.88 25.97 -22.24
N ASN A 108 -14.53 26.02 -23.53
CA ASN A 108 -15.47 25.77 -24.63
C ASN A 108 -15.91 24.29 -24.67
N LEU A 109 -15.00 23.33 -24.48
CA LEU A 109 -15.36 21.91 -24.42
C LEU A 109 -16.28 21.57 -23.25
N VAL A 110 -16.09 22.20 -22.09
CA VAL A 110 -16.99 22.08 -20.93
C VAL A 110 -18.36 22.65 -21.26
N LYS A 111 -18.42 23.86 -21.84
CA LYS A 111 -19.68 24.58 -22.11
C LYS A 111 -20.50 23.95 -23.24
N GLU A 112 -19.86 23.56 -24.34
CA GLU A 112 -20.55 23.10 -25.55
C GLU A 112 -20.94 21.62 -25.49
N TYR A 113 -20.14 20.79 -24.79
CA TYR A 113 -20.30 19.33 -24.82
C TYR A 113 -20.44 18.69 -23.42
N GLY A 114 -20.45 19.50 -22.35
CA GLY A 114 -20.67 19.02 -20.98
C GLY A 114 -19.53 18.17 -20.41
N PHE A 115 -18.34 18.22 -21.01
CA PHE A 115 -17.17 17.54 -20.45
C PHE A 115 -16.81 18.16 -19.09
N SER A 116 -16.33 17.34 -18.16
CA SER A 116 -15.71 17.87 -16.94
C SER A 116 -14.37 18.53 -17.25
N GLU A 117 -13.89 19.41 -16.38
CA GLU A 117 -12.56 20.06 -16.53
C GLU A 117 -11.44 19.04 -16.77
N LYS A 118 -11.42 17.95 -15.99
CA LYS A 118 -10.41 16.89 -16.12
C LYS A 118 -10.48 16.17 -17.46
N GLN A 119 -11.68 15.94 -17.99
CA GLN A 119 -11.86 15.33 -19.31
C GLN A 119 -11.41 16.30 -20.41
N SER A 120 -11.81 17.57 -20.33
CA SER A 120 -11.40 18.61 -21.27
C SER A 120 -9.88 18.78 -21.30
N ASP A 121 -9.21 18.76 -20.14
CA ASP A 121 -7.76 18.77 -20.03
C ASP A 121 -7.10 17.59 -20.78
N ALA A 122 -7.66 16.39 -20.61
CA ALA A 122 -7.18 15.18 -21.26
C ALA A 122 -7.43 15.18 -22.78
N ILE A 123 -8.59 15.68 -23.23
CA ILE A 123 -8.94 15.79 -24.65
C ILE A 123 -8.02 16.78 -25.36
N VAL A 124 -7.77 17.96 -24.76
CA VAL A 124 -6.88 18.97 -25.36
C VAL A 124 -5.41 18.50 -25.35
N ALA A 125 -5.03 17.60 -24.44
CA ALA A 125 -3.71 16.98 -24.39
C ALA A 125 -3.53 15.80 -25.36
N LEU A 126 -4.58 15.37 -26.07
CA LEU A 126 -4.46 14.28 -27.05
C LEU A 126 -3.45 14.65 -28.13
N GLN A 127 -2.46 13.78 -28.32
CA GLN A 127 -1.54 13.85 -29.46
C GLN A 127 -2.20 13.16 -30.66
N LEU A 128 -2.16 13.82 -31.83
CA LEU A 128 -2.77 13.36 -33.09
C LEU A 128 -2.32 11.96 -33.53
N TYR A 129 -1.17 11.46 -33.04
CA TYR A 129 -0.66 10.13 -33.37
C TYR A 129 -1.46 8.96 -32.75
N ARG A 130 -2.41 9.24 -31.84
CA ARG A 130 -3.30 8.23 -31.22
C ARG A 130 -4.63 8.05 -31.96
N LEU A 131 -4.80 8.66 -33.13
CA LEU A 131 -5.97 8.54 -34.00
C LEU A 131 -5.73 7.52 -35.11
#